data_AF-A0A2E8RZ39-F1
#
_entry.id   AF-A0A2E8RZ39-F1
#
_cell.length_a   1.000
_cell.length_b   1.000
_cell.length_c   1.000
_cell.angle_alpha   90.00
_cell.angle_beta   90.00
_cell.angle_gamma   90.00
#
_symmetry.space_group_name_H-M   'P 1'
#
loop_
_entity.id
_entity.type
_entity.pdbx_description
1 polymer ?
#
loop_
_entity_poly.entity_id
_entity_poly.type
_entity_poly.pdbx_seq_one_letter_code
_entity_poly.pdbx_strand_id
1 'polypeptide(L)'
;MHLQSIHKSTMLALMAGLLFVLGTPGAQGQASSSKWRSYHFSPQAGIGVPETSAERMGIYVKTLLSIDDRFEFVERMEMEGKIKKMPEQPKALVQLPKDKKVEKANRLVWKGREFRHKNNLPRSARLLKRAIAIYSKRFMHMEDFSTMTEALYEAALTFHRSKAKNDTAYILTRLFILKPDWIFDRRQVDSEFMELAETVRAKTQKKKGGTMFIRTKPKGATVYVDGVDMGPSPLTLDIPVAGPHFVVVKKDDYYPAGQLVRMPRAGRKKHVNIRMRAIRKAKKKKAPRLVSEKEIEGILAKGRFGTRAFRQLKTFAGQGNADVLIITHVGSTGEQLVYTPFVYSVKYNRLVRVRPVKVQINLANMQVELLPIPDRIATAVKRVRARPAVVGQPRAWRRKPKYKPKPKPIPKPPPVVVVPTPPPKPVEPVKPVEVVKAPPKPVPTPTTFATPGESSVGLGSSLFAPDSILRKWWFWTATAVVVGGAVTTVMLTSGGGDTFKANVQW
;
A
#
# COMPACT_ATOMS: atom_id res chain seq x y z
N MET A 1 -53.70 39.60 15.97
CA MET A 1 -53.79 38.34 16.72
C MET A 1 -53.13 37.25 15.87
N HIS A 2 -52.20 36.51 16.49
CA HIS A 2 -51.61 35.18 16.22
C HIS A 2 -51.32 34.68 14.77
N LEU A 3 -50.09 34.24 14.41
CA LEU A 3 -49.18 33.16 14.88
C LEU A 3 -49.50 31.75 14.32
N GLN A 4 -48.41 31.03 13.98
CA GLN A 4 -48.25 29.69 13.36
C GLN A 4 -48.12 29.75 11.82
N SER A 5 -47.09 29.22 11.15
CA SER A 5 -46.18 28.11 11.42
C SER A 5 -44.85 28.29 10.65
N ILE A 6 -43.73 28.23 11.36
CA ILE A 6 -42.35 28.23 10.82
C ILE A 6 -41.64 27.00 11.40
N HIS A 7 -41.23 26.05 10.55
CA HIS A 7 -39.93 25.32 10.63
C HIS A 7 -39.94 24.05 9.78
N LYS A 8 -39.16 24.07 8.69
CA LYS A 8 -38.28 22.99 8.17
C LYS A 8 -37.87 23.35 6.74
N SER A 9 -36.90 24.25 6.57
CA SER A 9 -36.03 24.39 5.38
C SER A 9 -35.09 25.58 5.54
N THR A 10 -34.15 25.51 6.49
CA THR A 10 -33.05 26.48 6.60
C THR A 10 -31.82 25.80 7.19
N MET A 11 -31.00 25.16 6.36
CA MET A 11 -29.56 24.98 6.58
C MET A 11 -28.86 24.47 5.31
N LEU A 12 -29.12 25.12 4.16
CA LEU A 12 -28.37 24.87 2.93
C LEU A 12 -28.44 26.07 1.97
N ALA A 13 -28.14 27.28 2.46
CA ALA A 13 -27.98 28.46 1.63
C ALA A 13 -27.23 29.55 2.41
N LEU A 14 -25.91 29.46 2.47
CA LEU A 14 -25.02 30.59 2.85
C LEU A 14 -23.56 30.24 2.51
N MET A 15 -23.27 29.96 1.24
CA MET A 15 -21.90 30.03 0.66
C MET A 15 -22.00 30.10 -0.87
N ALA A 16 -22.62 31.15 -1.38
CA ALA A 16 -22.52 31.52 -2.79
C ALA A 16 -22.55 33.05 -2.87
N GLY A 17 -21.37 33.67 -2.98
CA GLY A 17 -21.26 35.12 -3.09
C GLY A 17 -19.82 35.62 -3.03
N LEU A 18 -19.33 36.03 -4.21
CA LEU A 18 -18.18 36.92 -4.46
C LEU A 18 -16.75 36.44 -4.12
N LEU A 19 -15.96 36.17 -5.17
CA LEU A 19 -14.85 37.06 -5.55
C LEU A 19 -14.27 36.62 -6.91
N PHE A 20 -14.59 37.40 -7.94
CA PHE A 20 -13.88 37.45 -9.22
C PHE A 20 -12.99 38.69 -9.15
N VAL A 21 -11.67 38.54 -9.04
CA VAL A 21 -10.70 39.62 -9.31
C VAL A 21 -9.50 39.04 -10.06
N LEU A 22 -9.36 39.56 -11.28
CA LEU A 22 -8.26 39.65 -12.24
C LEU A 22 -6.89 39.13 -11.82
N GLY A 23 -6.31 38.30 -12.71
CA GLY A 23 -4.92 37.90 -12.64
C GLY A 23 -3.95 38.96 -13.18
N THR A 24 -2.82 39.08 -12.51
CA THR A 24 -1.53 39.45 -13.10
C THR A 24 -0.44 38.52 -12.53
N PRO A 25 0.57 38.12 -13.32
CA PRO A 25 1.56 37.15 -12.90
C PRO A 25 2.82 37.84 -12.34
N GLY A 26 3.35 37.31 -11.23
CA GLY A 26 4.75 37.52 -10.85
C GLY A 26 4.98 37.78 -9.37
N ALA A 27 5.49 36.77 -8.65
CA ALA A 27 6.61 36.87 -7.72
C ALA A 27 6.85 35.51 -7.05
N GLN A 28 8.12 35.10 -7.00
CA GLN A 28 8.60 33.87 -6.38
C GLN A 28 8.30 33.79 -4.87
N GLY A 29 7.99 32.58 -4.43
CA GLY A 29 8.56 32.03 -3.20
C GLY A 29 7.77 32.21 -1.91
N GLN A 30 6.92 31.24 -1.59
CA GLN A 30 6.89 30.69 -0.23
C GLN A 30 6.29 29.28 -0.22
N ALA A 31 6.97 28.39 0.49
CA ALA A 31 6.74 26.96 0.54
C ALA A 31 5.26 26.63 0.82
N SER A 32 4.65 25.84 -0.06
CA SER A 32 3.42 25.10 0.26
C SER A 32 3.72 24.25 1.49
N SER A 33 3.26 24.67 2.67
CA SER A 33 3.33 23.81 3.84
C SER A 33 2.39 22.64 3.57
N SER A 34 2.96 21.47 3.30
CA SER A 34 2.20 20.25 3.04
C SER A 34 1.13 20.05 4.12
N LYS A 35 -0.15 19.96 3.72
CA LYS A 35 -1.27 19.63 4.61
C LYS A 35 -1.00 18.28 5.29
N TRP A 36 -1.46 18.10 6.52
CA TRP A 36 -1.39 16.79 7.18
C TRP A 36 -2.58 15.94 6.78
N ARG A 37 -2.32 14.78 6.20
CA ARG A 37 -3.36 13.78 5.97
C ARG A 37 -3.81 13.19 7.30
N SER A 38 -5.03 13.46 7.73
CA SER A 38 -5.54 13.05 9.04
C SER A 38 -6.76 12.14 8.94
N TYR A 39 -6.75 11.11 9.77
CA TYR A 39 -7.92 10.25 9.99
C TYR A 39 -8.48 10.48 11.39
N HIS A 40 -9.78 10.72 11.51
CA HIS A 40 -10.44 11.02 12.78
C HIS A 40 -11.37 9.88 13.15
N PHE A 41 -11.08 9.22 14.27
CA PHE A 41 -11.96 8.20 14.82
C PHE A 41 -13.19 8.84 15.48
N SER A 42 -14.28 8.09 15.52
CA SER A 42 -15.43 8.43 16.36
C SER A 42 -15.00 8.57 17.84
N PRO A 43 -15.45 9.62 18.56
CA PRO A 43 -15.09 9.80 19.95
C PRO A 43 -15.50 8.61 20.82
N GLN A 44 -14.60 8.18 21.69
CA GLN A 44 -14.86 7.10 22.64
C GLN A 44 -15.60 7.66 23.86
N ALA A 45 -16.86 7.25 24.05
CA ALA A 45 -17.64 7.61 25.23
C ALA A 45 -17.12 6.86 26.47
N GLY A 46 -16.76 7.62 27.50
CA GLY A 46 -16.41 7.08 28.81
C GLY A 46 -17.65 6.60 29.58
N ILE A 47 -17.42 5.92 30.69
CA ILE A 47 -18.49 5.41 31.56
C ILE A 47 -19.38 6.58 32.02
N GLY A 48 -20.70 6.46 31.85
CA GLY A 48 -21.67 7.47 32.26
C GLY A 48 -21.79 8.67 31.31
N VAL A 49 -21.18 8.61 30.13
CA VAL A 49 -21.35 9.60 29.07
C VAL A 49 -22.33 9.05 28.03
N PRO A 50 -23.42 9.77 27.69
CA PRO A 50 -24.28 9.38 26.58
C PRO A 50 -23.51 9.34 25.26
N GLU A 51 -23.62 8.25 24.52
CA GLU A 51 -22.91 8.05 23.25
C GLU A 51 -23.26 9.12 22.22
N THR A 52 -24.55 9.48 22.16
CA THR A 52 -25.06 10.57 21.31
C THR A 52 -24.40 11.92 21.60
N SER A 53 -24.07 12.21 22.87
CA SER A 53 -23.36 13.43 23.23
C SER A 53 -21.91 13.41 22.73
N ALA A 54 -21.23 12.27 22.85
CA ALA A 54 -19.88 12.10 22.34
C ALA A 54 -19.83 12.20 20.81
N GLU A 55 -20.78 11.57 20.11
CA GLU A 55 -20.92 11.65 18.65
C GLU A 55 -21.15 13.08 18.16
N ARG A 56 -22.08 13.82 18.77
CA ARG A 56 -22.35 15.23 18.42
C ARG A 56 -21.11 16.10 18.54
N MET A 57 -20.34 15.96 19.62
CA MET A 57 -19.07 16.67 19.78
C MET A 57 -18.04 16.26 18.73
N GLY A 58 -17.98 14.97 18.39
CA GLY A 58 -17.10 14.44 17.35
C GLY A 58 -17.40 14.98 15.97
N ILE A 59 -18.68 14.99 15.59
CA ILE A 59 -19.15 15.54 14.31
C ILE A 59 -18.77 17.01 14.21
N TYR A 60 -19.06 17.81 15.23
CA TYR A 60 -18.73 19.24 15.23
C TYR A 60 -17.21 19.49 15.04
N VAL A 61 -16.36 18.81 15.81
CA VAL A 61 -14.90 18.96 15.70
C VAL A 61 -14.38 18.44 14.35
N LYS A 62 -14.96 17.36 13.82
CA LYS A 62 -14.62 16.85 12.49
C LYS A 62 -14.94 17.88 11.41
N THR A 63 -16.09 18.55 11.49
CA THR A 63 -16.45 19.66 10.60
C THR A 63 -15.46 20.80 10.70
N LEU A 64 -15.10 21.25 11.91
CA LEU A 64 -14.10 22.29 12.10
C LEU A 64 -12.75 21.94 11.45
N LEU A 65 -12.28 20.70 11.65
CA LEU A 65 -11.03 20.25 11.05
C LEU A 65 -11.10 20.04 9.53
N SER A 66 -12.28 19.79 8.97
CA SER A 66 -12.47 19.66 7.52
C SER A 66 -12.42 21.00 6.78
N ILE A 67 -12.72 22.09 7.47
CA ILE A 67 -12.65 23.47 6.95
C ILE A 67 -11.23 24.05 7.11
N ASP A 68 -10.46 23.51 8.05
CA ASP A 68 -9.08 23.93 8.35
C ASP A 68 -8.10 23.47 7.26
N ASP A 69 -7.44 24.42 6.61
CA ASP A 69 -6.55 24.19 5.47
C ASP A 69 -5.28 23.40 5.82
N ARG A 70 -4.95 23.25 7.11
CA ARG A 70 -3.79 22.48 7.59
C ARG A 70 -4.02 20.97 7.54
N PHE A 71 -5.27 20.53 7.39
CA PHE A 71 -5.64 19.11 7.40
C PHE A 71 -6.25 18.67 6.07
N GLU A 72 -5.90 17.46 5.64
CA GLU A 72 -6.52 16.77 4.52
C GLU A 72 -7.19 15.51 5.06
N PHE A 73 -8.52 15.43 4.98
CA PHE A 73 -9.28 14.34 5.59
C PHE A 73 -9.13 13.06 4.76
N VAL A 74 -8.71 11.98 5.41
CA VAL A 74 -8.67 10.63 4.80
C VAL A 74 -9.98 9.91 5.09
N GLU A 75 -10.64 9.38 4.06
CA GLU A 75 -11.88 8.63 4.24
C GLU A 75 -11.65 7.20 4.76
N ARG A 76 -12.67 6.66 5.46
CA ARG A 76 -12.67 5.27 5.97
C ARG A 76 -12.37 4.26 4.86
N MET A 77 -12.91 4.45 3.66
CA MET A 77 -12.72 3.53 2.53
C MET A 77 -11.25 3.46 2.08
N GLU A 78 -10.50 4.58 2.18
CA GLU A 78 -9.07 4.59 1.92
C GLU A 78 -8.31 3.83 3.01
N MET A 79 -8.67 4.04 4.28
CA MET A 79 -8.06 3.38 5.43
C MET A 79 -8.28 1.87 5.44
N GLU A 80 -9.44 1.41 4.96
CA GLU A 80 -9.76 -0.02 4.83
C GLU A 80 -9.11 -0.67 3.60
N GLY A 81 -8.41 0.10 2.76
CA GLY A 81 -7.82 -0.38 1.52
C GLY A 81 -8.87 -0.80 0.47
N LYS A 82 -10.09 -0.28 0.60
CA LYS A 82 -11.24 -0.60 -0.27
C LYS A 82 -11.37 0.32 -1.49
N ILE A 83 -10.53 1.35 -1.61
CA ILE A 83 -10.36 2.02 -2.90
C ILE A 83 -9.74 1.01 -3.86
N LYS A 84 -10.50 0.62 -4.90
CA LYS A 84 -9.98 -0.09 -6.07
C LYS A 84 -8.76 0.66 -6.55
N LYS A 85 -7.55 0.16 -6.27
CA LYS A 85 -6.43 0.44 -7.15
C LYS A 85 -6.92 0.06 -8.55
N MET A 86 -6.89 1.00 -9.51
CA MET A 86 -7.04 0.65 -10.92
C MET A 86 -6.25 -0.62 -11.17
N PRO A 87 -6.79 -1.59 -11.92
CA PRO A 87 -6.09 -2.85 -12.18
C PRO A 87 -4.66 -2.50 -12.59
N GLU A 88 -3.67 -3.03 -11.86
CA GLU A 88 -2.27 -2.92 -12.26
C GLU A 88 -2.26 -3.25 -13.75
N GLN A 89 -1.84 -2.31 -14.59
CA GLN A 89 -1.59 -2.59 -16.00
C GLN A 89 -0.81 -3.90 -16.05
N PRO A 90 -1.18 -4.84 -16.94
CA PRO A 90 -0.50 -6.13 -17.03
C PRO A 90 0.99 -5.84 -17.02
N LYS A 91 1.69 -6.36 -16.00
CA LYS A 91 3.11 -6.09 -15.79
C LYS A 91 3.80 -6.30 -17.12
N ALA A 92 4.25 -5.20 -17.74
CA ALA A 92 5.07 -5.27 -18.93
C ALA A 92 6.14 -6.32 -18.65
N LEU A 93 6.30 -7.29 -19.56
CA LEU A 93 7.44 -8.21 -19.57
C LEU A 93 8.65 -7.42 -19.09
N VAL A 94 9.29 -7.86 -18.00
CA VAL A 94 10.35 -7.10 -17.35
C VAL A 94 11.43 -6.85 -18.40
N GLN A 95 11.39 -5.67 -19.04
CA GLN A 95 12.39 -5.28 -20.01
C GLN A 95 13.66 -5.12 -19.20
N LEU A 96 14.63 -5.99 -19.45
CA LEU A 96 15.91 -5.92 -18.78
C LEU A 96 16.49 -4.52 -19.03
N PRO A 97 16.95 -3.81 -17.99
CA PRO A 97 17.53 -2.48 -18.16
C PRO A 97 18.65 -2.52 -19.20
N LYS A 98 18.62 -1.62 -20.18
CA LYS A 98 19.68 -1.51 -21.20
C LYS A 98 21.04 -1.29 -20.51
N ASP A 99 22.07 -2.03 -20.95
CA ASP A 99 23.41 -1.91 -20.34
C ASP A 99 24.06 -0.60 -20.80
N LYS A 100 24.23 0.34 -19.86
CA LYS A 100 24.84 1.66 -20.10
C LYS A 100 26.22 1.59 -20.79
N LYS A 101 26.97 0.49 -20.65
CA LYS A 101 28.27 0.31 -21.33
C LYS A 101 28.07 -0.03 -22.80
N VAL A 102 27.05 -0.80 -23.17
CA VAL A 102 26.72 -1.07 -24.56
C VAL A 102 26.30 0.23 -25.25
N GLU A 103 25.43 1.03 -24.63
CA GLU A 103 25.07 2.36 -25.17
C GLU A 103 26.28 3.28 -25.33
N LYS A 104 27.22 3.24 -24.37
CA LYS A 104 28.49 3.96 -24.48
C LYS A 104 29.31 3.47 -25.68
N ALA A 105 29.36 2.17 -25.93
CA ALA A 105 30.03 1.62 -27.10
C ALA A 105 29.38 2.07 -28.40
N ASN A 106 28.05 2.10 -28.50
CA ASN A 106 27.33 2.61 -29.67
C ASN A 106 27.74 4.07 -29.97
N ARG A 107 27.77 4.93 -28.94
CA ARG A 107 28.25 6.32 -29.08
C ARG A 107 29.72 6.41 -29.51
N LEU A 108 30.57 5.48 -29.06
CA LEU A 108 31.98 5.44 -29.46
C LEU A 108 32.14 5.04 -30.93
N VAL A 109 31.31 4.13 -31.45
CA VAL A 109 31.29 3.79 -32.88
C VAL A 109 30.91 5.00 -33.71
N TRP A 110 29.82 5.69 -33.35
CA TRP A 110 29.38 6.90 -34.04
C TRP A 110 30.46 7.98 -34.07
N LYS A 111 31.07 8.30 -32.91
CA LYS A 111 32.19 9.26 -32.86
C LYS A 111 33.42 8.78 -33.64
N GLY A 112 33.71 7.47 -33.61
CA GLY A 112 34.80 6.86 -34.36
C GLY A 112 34.63 7.07 -35.87
N ARG A 113 33.42 6.86 -36.38
CA ARG A 113 33.03 7.15 -37.77
C ARG A 113 33.22 8.64 -38.09
N GLU A 114 32.70 9.54 -37.26
CA GLU A 114 32.89 10.98 -37.46
C GLU A 114 34.37 11.40 -37.56
N PHE A 115 35.22 10.92 -36.65
CA PHE A 115 36.65 11.23 -36.70
C PHE A 115 37.33 10.65 -37.94
N ARG A 116 36.89 9.50 -38.45
CA ARG A 116 37.38 8.94 -39.72
C ARG A 116 37.01 9.85 -40.90
N HIS A 117 35.78 10.38 -40.94
CA HIS A 117 35.36 11.33 -41.98
C HIS A 117 36.17 12.63 -41.91
N LYS A 118 36.49 13.11 -40.70
CA LYS A 118 37.38 14.26 -40.46
C LYS A 118 38.88 13.95 -40.65
N ASN A 119 39.22 12.79 -41.21
CA ASN A 119 40.59 12.29 -41.41
C ASN A 119 41.46 12.17 -40.13
N ASN A 120 40.87 12.20 -38.94
CA ASN A 120 41.57 11.99 -37.67
C ASN A 120 41.60 10.50 -37.32
N LEU A 121 42.41 9.76 -38.05
CA LEU A 121 42.50 8.29 -37.97
C LEU A 121 42.96 7.77 -36.60
N PRO A 122 43.95 8.37 -35.91
CA PRO A 122 44.39 7.90 -34.59
C PRO A 122 43.29 7.98 -33.52
N ARG A 123 42.49 9.06 -33.51
CA ARG A 123 41.34 9.18 -32.60
C ARG A 123 40.24 8.19 -32.97
N SER A 124 39.93 8.05 -34.26
CA SER A 124 38.96 7.06 -34.74
C SER A 124 39.32 5.64 -34.31
N ALA A 125 40.56 5.21 -34.58
CA ALA A 125 41.06 3.88 -34.25
C ALA A 125 40.96 3.59 -32.73
N ARG A 126 41.32 4.57 -31.89
CA ARG A 126 41.22 4.45 -30.43
C ARG A 126 39.78 4.25 -29.95
N LEU A 127 38.84 5.02 -30.50
CA LEU A 127 37.42 4.94 -30.11
C LEU A 127 36.79 3.62 -30.57
N LEU A 128 37.08 3.19 -31.80
CA LEU A 128 36.60 1.92 -32.37
C LEU A 128 37.18 0.72 -31.64
N LYS A 129 38.49 0.68 -31.37
CA LYS A 129 39.13 -0.35 -30.53
C LYS A 129 38.46 -0.43 -29.16
N ARG A 130 38.14 0.71 -28.54
CA ARG A 130 37.43 0.76 -27.26
C ARG A 130 36.00 0.26 -27.35
N ALA A 131 35.26 0.60 -28.41
CA ALA A 131 33.90 0.13 -28.64
C ALA A 131 33.87 -1.40 -28.80
N ILE A 132 34.72 -1.95 -29.67
CA ILE A 132 34.87 -3.39 -29.89
C ILE A 132 35.21 -4.13 -28.59
N ALA A 133 36.11 -3.57 -27.77
CA ALA A 133 36.47 -4.16 -26.48
C ALA A 133 35.32 -4.15 -25.46
N ILE A 134 34.41 -3.17 -25.53
CA ILE A 134 33.22 -3.14 -24.69
C ILE A 134 32.21 -4.17 -25.20
N TYR A 135 31.93 -4.21 -26.50
CA TYR A 135 31.05 -5.20 -27.10
C TYR A 135 31.50 -6.62 -26.79
N SER A 136 32.79 -6.93 -26.97
CA SER A 136 33.31 -8.27 -26.66
C SER A 136 33.17 -8.65 -25.18
N LYS A 137 33.12 -7.68 -24.26
CA LYS A 137 32.91 -7.91 -22.82
C LYS A 137 31.44 -7.92 -22.42
N ARG A 138 30.55 -7.36 -23.25
CA ARG A 138 29.14 -7.09 -22.95
C ARG A 138 28.17 -7.66 -23.98
N PHE A 139 28.63 -8.55 -24.85
CA PHE A 139 27.87 -9.13 -25.96
C PHE A 139 26.52 -9.75 -25.54
N MET A 140 26.44 -10.32 -24.33
CA MET A 140 25.19 -10.87 -23.76
C MET A 140 24.09 -9.82 -23.57
N HIS A 141 24.44 -8.53 -23.50
CA HIS A 141 23.53 -7.41 -23.32
C HIS A 141 23.29 -6.61 -24.60
N MET A 142 23.80 -7.08 -25.74
CA MET A 142 23.58 -6.44 -27.03
C MET A 142 22.19 -6.83 -27.55
N GLU A 143 21.38 -5.82 -27.89
CA GLU A 143 20.09 -6.02 -28.55
C GLU A 143 20.31 -6.47 -29.99
N ASP A 144 21.20 -5.75 -30.68
CA ASP A 144 21.58 -6.01 -32.07
C ASP A 144 23.09 -6.26 -32.17
N PHE A 145 23.44 -7.47 -32.58
CA PHE A 145 24.84 -7.89 -32.77
C PHE A 145 25.45 -7.28 -34.04
N SER A 146 24.63 -6.81 -34.99
CA SER A 146 25.10 -6.15 -36.22
C SER A 146 26.02 -4.96 -35.91
N THR A 147 25.74 -4.23 -34.83
CA THR A 147 26.53 -3.09 -34.33
C THR A 147 27.99 -3.48 -34.00
N MET A 148 28.25 -4.73 -33.61
CA MET A 148 29.61 -5.23 -33.41
C MET A 148 30.31 -5.48 -34.75
N THR A 149 29.62 -6.06 -35.73
CA THR A 149 30.17 -6.27 -37.08
C THR A 149 30.41 -4.97 -37.82
N GLU A 150 29.52 -3.98 -37.67
CA GLU A 150 29.71 -2.62 -38.18
C GLU A 150 30.92 -1.94 -37.53
N ALA A 151 31.09 -2.06 -36.22
CA ALA A 151 32.25 -1.49 -35.53
C ALA A 151 33.58 -2.13 -36.01
N LEU A 152 33.57 -3.43 -36.32
CA LEU A 152 34.72 -4.11 -36.94
C LEU A 152 34.95 -3.59 -38.36
N TYR A 153 33.91 -3.43 -39.17
CA TYR A 153 34.03 -2.89 -40.52
C TYR A 153 34.60 -1.47 -40.52
N GLU A 154 34.06 -0.58 -39.70
CA GLU A 154 34.57 0.79 -39.53
C GLU A 154 36.02 0.80 -39.06
N ALA A 155 36.40 -0.11 -38.16
CA ALA A 155 37.79 -0.23 -37.71
C ALA A 155 38.71 -0.70 -38.84
N ALA A 156 38.28 -1.65 -39.68
CA ALA A 156 39.03 -2.10 -40.84
C ALA A 156 39.28 -0.94 -41.82
N LEU A 157 38.25 -0.15 -42.14
CA LEU A 157 38.39 1.04 -42.98
C LEU A 157 39.38 2.06 -42.38
N THR A 158 39.30 2.30 -41.06
CA THR A 158 40.21 3.22 -40.38
C THR A 158 41.66 2.74 -40.41
N PHE A 159 41.93 1.45 -40.16
CA PHE A 159 43.29 0.91 -40.21
C PHE A 159 43.85 0.88 -41.63
N HIS A 160 43.01 0.60 -42.62
CA HIS A 160 43.37 0.64 -44.03
C HIS A 160 43.84 2.05 -44.42
N ARG A 161 43.02 3.08 -44.14
CA ARG A 161 43.39 4.48 -44.39
C ARG A 161 44.64 4.92 -43.61
N SER A 162 44.94 4.26 -42.49
CA SER A 162 46.16 4.51 -41.70
C SER A 162 47.40 3.75 -42.23
N LYS A 163 47.28 3.04 -43.37
CA LYS A 163 48.29 2.14 -43.94
C LYS A 163 48.74 1.01 -43.00
N ALA A 164 47.92 0.65 -42.02
CA ALA A 164 48.21 -0.41 -41.06
C ALA A 164 47.67 -1.76 -41.56
N LYS A 165 48.35 -2.35 -42.56
CA LYS A 165 47.91 -3.59 -43.24
C LYS A 165 47.67 -4.77 -42.29
N ASN A 166 48.55 -4.97 -41.31
CA ASN A 166 48.43 -6.05 -40.33
C ASN A 166 47.21 -5.89 -39.42
N ASP A 167 46.97 -4.67 -38.92
CA ASP A 167 45.78 -4.35 -38.09
C ASP A 167 44.49 -4.52 -38.91
N THR A 168 44.51 -4.11 -40.18
CA THR A 168 43.38 -4.27 -41.11
C THR A 168 43.05 -5.74 -41.32
N ALA A 169 44.04 -6.56 -41.67
CA ALA A 169 43.87 -8.00 -41.86
C ALA A 169 43.38 -8.70 -40.58
N TYR A 170 43.87 -8.29 -39.41
CA TYR A 170 43.41 -8.81 -38.12
C TYR A 170 41.92 -8.51 -37.87
N ILE A 171 41.48 -7.28 -38.13
CA ILE A 171 40.08 -6.89 -37.96
C ILE A 171 39.18 -7.58 -38.99
N LEU A 172 39.59 -7.67 -40.25
CA LEU A 172 38.86 -8.39 -41.31
C LEU A 172 38.72 -9.88 -40.99
N THR A 173 39.76 -10.51 -40.45
CA THR A 173 39.68 -11.91 -39.98
C THR A 173 38.58 -12.06 -38.94
N ARG A 174 38.48 -11.13 -37.98
CA ARG A 174 37.41 -11.16 -36.97
C ARG A 174 36.03 -10.92 -37.58
N LEU A 175 35.92 -10.01 -38.56
CA LEU A 175 34.67 -9.75 -39.26
C LEU A 175 34.18 -11.00 -39.98
N PHE A 176 35.02 -11.67 -40.76
CA PHE A 176 34.63 -12.86 -41.53
C PHE A 176 34.40 -14.11 -40.70
N ILE A 177 34.94 -14.19 -39.49
CA ILE A 177 34.58 -15.25 -38.54
C ILE A 177 33.14 -15.07 -38.06
N LEU A 178 32.71 -13.83 -37.80
CA LEU A 178 31.36 -13.53 -37.31
C LEU A 178 30.33 -13.46 -38.44
N LYS A 179 30.72 -12.94 -39.60
CA LYS A 179 29.85 -12.69 -40.75
C LYS A 179 30.62 -12.98 -42.05
N PRO A 180 30.72 -14.25 -42.47
CA PRO A 180 31.51 -14.67 -43.63
C PRO A 180 30.98 -14.14 -44.97
N ASP A 181 29.68 -13.83 -45.01
CA ASP A 181 28.90 -13.27 -46.11
C ASP A 181 28.88 -11.72 -46.12
N TRP A 182 29.76 -11.06 -45.35
CA TRP A 182 29.82 -9.61 -45.32
C TRP A 182 30.08 -9.02 -46.72
N ILE A 183 29.16 -8.14 -47.16
CA ILE A 183 29.25 -7.41 -48.43
C ILE A 183 29.82 -6.02 -48.17
N PHE A 184 30.83 -5.64 -48.96
CA PHE A 184 31.45 -4.32 -48.88
C PHE A 184 30.73 -3.30 -49.77
N ASP A 185 30.53 -2.09 -49.25
CA ASP A 185 30.08 -0.96 -50.06
C ASP A 185 31.24 -0.48 -50.96
N ARG A 186 31.13 -0.76 -52.26
CA ARG A 186 32.15 -0.40 -53.27
C ARG A 186 32.44 1.10 -53.33
N ARG A 187 31.58 1.96 -52.77
CA ARG A 187 31.81 3.41 -52.70
C ARG A 187 32.78 3.81 -51.58
N GLN A 188 33.01 2.92 -50.61
CA GLN A 188 33.79 3.20 -49.40
C GLN A 188 35.15 2.52 -49.37
N VAL A 189 35.41 1.59 -50.30
CA VAL A 189 36.61 0.75 -50.34
C VAL A 189 37.31 0.91 -51.69
N ASP A 190 38.64 0.87 -51.66
CA ASP A 190 39.49 0.87 -52.86
C ASP A 190 39.90 -0.56 -53.25
N SER A 191 40.58 -0.70 -54.40
CA SER A 191 41.03 -1.99 -54.92
C SER A 191 42.02 -2.70 -53.98
N GLU A 192 42.91 -1.96 -53.31
CA GLU A 192 43.88 -2.53 -52.37
C GLU A 192 43.18 -3.15 -51.15
N PHE A 193 42.17 -2.48 -50.61
CA PHE A 193 41.35 -3.02 -49.53
C PHE A 193 40.62 -4.28 -49.97
N MET A 194 40.03 -4.28 -51.17
CA MET A 194 39.28 -5.42 -51.70
C MET A 194 40.18 -6.64 -51.91
N GLU A 195 41.37 -6.47 -52.49
CA GLU A 195 42.33 -7.56 -52.68
C GLU A 195 42.76 -8.17 -51.33
N LEU A 196 43.08 -7.33 -50.35
CA LEU A 196 43.39 -7.78 -49.00
C LEU A 196 42.20 -8.51 -48.35
N ALA A 197 40.99 -7.97 -48.49
CA ALA A 197 39.78 -8.54 -47.93
C ALA A 197 39.47 -9.92 -48.51
N GLU A 198 39.56 -10.10 -49.83
CA GLU A 198 39.36 -11.41 -50.46
C GLU A 198 40.44 -12.41 -50.04
N THR A 199 41.70 -11.98 -49.96
CA THR A 199 42.80 -12.83 -49.47
C THR A 199 42.53 -13.30 -48.03
N VAL A 200 42.11 -12.38 -47.15
CA VAL A 200 41.80 -12.69 -45.75
C VAL A 200 40.56 -13.56 -45.65
N ARG A 201 39.53 -13.32 -46.48
CA ARG A 201 38.30 -14.13 -46.54
C ARG A 201 38.63 -15.56 -46.93
N ALA A 202 39.36 -15.77 -48.04
CA ALA A 202 39.76 -17.09 -48.52
C ALA A 202 40.59 -17.84 -47.46
N LYS A 203 41.56 -17.16 -46.84
CA LYS A 203 42.38 -17.74 -45.75
C LYS A 203 41.55 -18.12 -44.52
N THR A 204 40.53 -17.33 -44.20
CA THR A 204 39.65 -17.56 -43.05
C THR A 204 38.70 -18.72 -43.32
N GLN A 205 38.02 -18.72 -44.47
CA GLN A 205 37.06 -19.77 -44.86
C GLN A 205 37.72 -21.14 -45.13
N LYS A 206 39.00 -21.16 -45.56
CA LYS A 206 39.78 -22.41 -45.66
C LYS A 206 39.86 -23.16 -44.32
N LYS A 207 39.75 -22.46 -43.19
CA LYS A 207 39.71 -23.05 -41.85
C LYS A 207 38.28 -23.45 -41.50
N LYS A 208 37.75 -24.51 -42.13
CA LYS A 208 36.42 -25.05 -41.83
C LYS A 208 36.26 -25.35 -40.33
N GLY A 209 35.15 -24.92 -39.74
CA GLY A 209 34.84 -25.17 -38.34
C GLY A 209 34.31 -26.59 -38.09
N GLY A 210 34.29 -26.99 -36.82
CA GLY A 210 33.70 -28.24 -36.36
C GLY A 210 32.27 -28.08 -35.85
N THR A 211 31.77 -29.12 -35.18
CA THR A 211 30.40 -29.17 -34.65
C THR A 211 30.36 -28.64 -33.21
N MET A 212 29.41 -27.76 -32.91
CA MET A 212 29.13 -27.24 -31.57
C MET A 212 27.87 -27.89 -30.99
N PHE A 213 27.95 -28.44 -29.79
CA PHE A 213 26.81 -28.96 -29.05
C PHE A 213 26.51 -28.11 -27.82
N ILE A 214 25.33 -27.52 -27.79
CA ILE A 214 24.95 -26.50 -26.80
C ILE A 214 23.84 -27.04 -25.89
N ARG A 215 24.06 -26.97 -24.58
CA ARG A 215 23.06 -27.28 -23.55
C ARG A 215 22.92 -26.10 -22.59
N THR A 216 21.69 -25.85 -22.15
CA THR A 216 21.41 -24.80 -21.16
C THR A 216 20.73 -25.33 -19.90
N LYS A 217 20.92 -24.61 -18.80
CA LYS A 217 20.15 -24.80 -17.57
C LYS A 217 19.53 -23.45 -17.19
N PRO A 218 18.19 -23.29 -17.27
CA PRO A 218 17.17 -24.28 -17.66
C PRO A 218 17.21 -24.67 -19.15
N LYS A 219 16.63 -25.82 -19.51
CA LYS A 219 16.47 -26.26 -20.91
C LYS A 219 15.51 -25.35 -21.69
N GLY A 220 15.55 -25.38 -23.02
CA GLY A 220 14.65 -24.62 -23.89
C GLY A 220 14.93 -23.12 -23.89
N ALA A 221 16.18 -22.71 -23.69
CA ALA A 221 16.59 -21.34 -23.95
C ALA A 221 16.92 -21.18 -25.44
N THR A 222 16.48 -20.08 -26.05
CA THR A 222 16.81 -19.72 -27.43
C THR A 222 18.29 -19.36 -27.52
N VAL A 223 19.00 -19.95 -28.47
CA VAL A 223 20.44 -19.80 -28.65
C VAL A 223 20.70 -18.92 -29.86
N TYR A 224 21.57 -17.95 -29.68
CA TYR A 224 22.09 -17.08 -30.72
C TYR A 224 23.59 -17.33 -30.87
N VAL A 225 24.05 -17.53 -32.11
CA VAL A 225 25.48 -17.64 -32.43
C VAL A 225 25.83 -16.48 -33.35
N ASP A 226 26.75 -15.63 -32.90
CA ASP A 226 27.18 -14.40 -33.60
C ASP A 226 26.02 -13.49 -34.01
N GLY A 227 24.95 -13.49 -33.20
CA GLY A 227 23.74 -12.69 -33.42
C GLY A 227 22.64 -13.37 -34.24
N VAL A 228 22.91 -14.53 -34.85
CA VAL A 228 21.92 -15.30 -35.62
C VAL A 228 21.17 -16.25 -34.71
N ASP A 229 19.83 -16.28 -34.80
CA ASP A 229 18.98 -17.20 -34.05
C ASP A 229 19.13 -18.63 -34.58
N MET A 230 19.48 -19.56 -33.69
CA MET A 230 19.68 -20.98 -34.00
C MET A 230 18.58 -21.87 -33.40
N GLY A 231 17.60 -21.27 -32.70
CA GLY A 231 16.51 -21.99 -32.07
C GLY A 231 16.78 -22.46 -30.63
N PRO A 232 15.91 -23.32 -30.07
CA PRO A 232 15.94 -23.70 -28.66
C PRO A 232 16.96 -24.80 -28.36
N SER A 233 17.56 -24.73 -27.18
CA SER A 233 18.50 -25.74 -26.66
C SER A 233 17.78 -26.94 -25.97
N PRO A 234 18.37 -28.15 -25.98
CA PRO A 234 19.69 -28.50 -26.50
C PRO A 234 19.72 -28.60 -28.03
N LEU A 235 20.83 -28.19 -28.65
CA LEU A 235 20.98 -28.20 -30.10
C LEU A 235 22.43 -28.47 -30.53
N THR A 236 22.58 -29.01 -31.74
CA THR A 236 23.86 -29.31 -32.38
C THR A 236 23.94 -28.50 -33.67
N LEU A 237 25.04 -27.77 -33.88
CA LEU A 237 25.27 -26.91 -35.05
C LEU A 237 26.62 -27.21 -35.65
N ASP A 238 26.70 -27.15 -36.98
CA ASP A 238 27.98 -27.09 -37.67
C ASP A 238 28.39 -25.64 -37.87
N ILE A 239 29.56 -25.27 -37.35
CA ILE A 239 30.06 -23.91 -37.45
C ILE A 239 30.93 -23.80 -38.71
N PRO A 240 30.68 -22.84 -39.61
CA PRO A 240 31.34 -22.80 -40.91
C PRO A 240 32.84 -22.52 -40.81
N VAL A 241 33.25 -21.69 -39.85
CA VAL A 241 34.63 -21.22 -39.71
C VAL A 241 35.17 -21.60 -38.33
N ALA A 242 36.44 -22.04 -38.27
CA ALA A 242 37.12 -22.26 -37.00
C ALA A 242 37.60 -20.93 -36.43
N GLY A 243 37.22 -20.62 -35.19
CA GLY A 243 37.58 -19.35 -34.57
C GLY A 243 36.78 -19.05 -33.29
N PRO A 244 36.97 -17.86 -32.70
CA PRO A 244 36.11 -17.37 -31.63
C PRO A 244 34.71 -16.99 -32.13
N HIS A 245 33.68 -17.62 -31.58
CA HIS A 245 32.25 -17.33 -31.81
C HIS A 245 31.56 -16.93 -30.52
N PHE A 246 30.64 -15.97 -30.59
CA PHE A 246 29.85 -15.50 -29.45
C PHE A 246 28.55 -16.28 -29.36
N VAL A 247 28.40 -17.05 -28.30
CA VAL A 247 27.15 -17.79 -28.02
C VAL A 247 26.39 -17.04 -26.94
N VAL A 248 25.17 -16.60 -27.24
CA VAL A 248 24.24 -15.96 -26.29
C VAL A 248 23.00 -16.81 -26.17
N VAL A 249 22.48 -16.98 -24.96
CA VAL A 249 21.23 -17.68 -24.70
C VAL A 249 20.26 -16.75 -23.98
N LYS A 250 19.01 -16.74 -24.47
CA LYS A 250 17.91 -15.93 -23.93
C LYS A 250 16.73 -16.84 -23.58
N LYS A 251 16.04 -16.50 -22.50
CA LYS A 251 14.86 -17.20 -22.02
C LYS A 251 14.07 -16.28 -21.10
N ASP A 252 12.75 -16.35 -21.17
CA ASP A 252 11.85 -15.59 -20.31
C ASP A 252 12.13 -15.87 -18.83
N ASP A 253 12.00 -14.83 -17.99
CA ASP A 253 12.29 -14.87 -16.55
C ASP A 253 13.77 -15.19 -16.18
N TYR A 254 14.71 -15.17 -17.13
CA TYR A 254 16.15 -15.33 -16.87
C TYR A 254 16.98 -14.17 -17.44
N TYR A 255 18.08 -13.83 -16.76
CA TYR A 255 19.09 -12.94 -17.32
C TYR A 255 19.77 -13.62 -18.51
N PRO A 256 20.06 -12.91 -19.62
CA PRO A 256 20.81 -13.45 -20.73
C PRO A 256 22.18 -13.91 -20.24
N ALA A 257 22.61 -15.04 -20.75
CA ALA A 257 23.91 -15.63 -20.46
C ALA A 257 24.61 -15.95 -21.78
N GLY A 258 25.92 -16.15 -21.74
CA GLY A 258 26.67 -16.41 -22.95
C GLY A 258 28.13 -16.68 -22.68
N GLN A 259 28.80 -17.21 -23.70
CA GLN A 259 30.20 -17.56 -23.65
C GLN A 259 30.86 -17.30 -25.00
N LEU A 260 32.10 -16.81 -24.98
CA LEU A 260 32.98 -16.80 -26.15
C LEU A 260 33.55 -18.20 -26.32
N VAL A 261 33.17 -18.89 -27.39
CA VAL A 261 33.56 -20.28 -27.67
C VAL A 261 34.55 -20.28 -28.82
N ARG A 262 35.74 -20.86 -28.58
CA ARG A 262 36.73 -21.06 -29.64
C ARG A 262 36.49 -22.40 -30.32
N MET A 263 35.99 -22.35 -31.54
CA MET A 263 35.68 -23.53 -32.34
C MET A 263 36.94 -24.20 -32.91
N PRO A 264 37.05 -25.54 -32.79
CA PRO A 264 38.12 -26.29 -33.44
C PRO A 264 37.91 -26.34 -34.96
N ARG A 265 38.92 -26.85 -35.66
CA ARG A 265 38.79 -27.22 -37.08
C ARG A 265 37.79 -28.38 -37.24
N ALA A 266 37.29 -28.52 -38.47
CA ALA A 266 36.38 -29.58 -38.89
C ALA A 266 36.79 -30.97 -38.38
N GLY A 267 35.79 -31.81 -38.09
CA GLY A 267 35.96 -33.16 -37.55
C GLY A 267 36.04 -33.25 -36.02
N ARG A 268 36.06 -32.13 -35.29
CA ARG A 268 36.04 -32.11 -33.82
C ARG A 268 34.74 -31.52 -33.28
N LYS A 269 34.22 -32.11 -32.19
CA LYS A 269 33.03 -31.63 -31.48
C LYS A 269 33.40 -30.77 -30.27
N LYS A 270 32.67 -29.66 -30.06
CA LYS A 270 32.83 -28.79 -28.89
C LYS A 270 31.54 -28.76 -28.07
N HIS A 271 31.62 -29.18 -26.81
CA HIS A 271 30.50 -29.11 -25.87
C HIS A 271 30.48 -27.76 -25.15
N VAL A 272 29.31 -27.13 -25.09
CA VAL A 272 29.08 -25.83 -24.45
C VAL A 272 27.89 -25.93 -23.50
N ASN A 273 28.14 -25.70 -22.21
CA ASN A 273 27.12 -25.78 -21.16
C ASN A 273 26.94 -24.40 -20.53
N ILE A 274 25.76 -23.77 -20.72
CA ILE A 274 25.48 -22.43 -20.22
C ILE A 274 24.43 -22.48 -19.12
N ARG A 275 24.73 -21.89 -17.95
CA ARG A 275 23.79 -21.77 -16.83
C ARG A 275 23.25 -20.35 -16.79
N MET A 276 21.93 -20.21 -16.77
CA MET A 276 21.26 -18.91 -16.70
C MET A 276 20.86 -18.61 -15.26
N ARG A 277 20.87 -17.33 -14.91
CA ARG A 277 20.41 -16.85 -13.60
C ARG A 277 18.97 -16.38 -13.72
N ALA A 278 18.07 -16.94 -12.91
CA ALA A 278 16.69 -16.49 -12.86
C ALA A 278 16.63 -15.01 -12.44
N ILE A 279 15.81 -14.24 -13.14
CA ILE A 279 15.37 -12.92 -12.67
C ILE A 279 14.47 -13.22 -11.48
N ARG A 280 14.98 -13.10 -10.25
CA ARG A 280 14.13 -13.24 -9.06
C ARG A 280 13.02 -12.20 -9.17
N LYS A 281 11.81 -12.62 -9.55
CA LYS A 281 10.59 -11.86 -9.25
C LYS A 281 10.69 -11.56 -7.76
N ALA A 282 10.71 -10.28 -7.38
CA ALA A 282 10.71 -9.88 -5.97
C ALA A 282 9.67 -10.76 -5.28
N LYS A 283 10.08 -11.57 -4.28
CA LYS A 283 9.15 -12.44 -3.55
C LYS A 283 7.92 -11.59 -3.28
N LYS A 284 6.73 -11.99 -3.78
CA LYS A 284 5.46 -11.35 -3.41
C LYS A 284 5.53 -11.23 -1.88
N LYS A 285 5.77 -10.04 -1.34
CA LYS A 285 5.58 -9.80 0.09
C LYS A 285 4.13 -10.24 0.30
N LYS A 286 3.89 -11.22 1.19
CA LYS A 286 2.52 -11.57 1.59
C LYS A 286 1.79 -10.24 1.80
N ALA A 287 0.65 -10.06 1.13
CA ALA A 287 -0.08 -8.80 1.21
C ALA A 287 -0.16 -8.41 2.69
N PRO A 288 0.29 -7.18 3.07
CA PRO A 288 0.29 -6.79 4.46
C PRO A 288 -1.12 -7.02 5.01
N ARG A 289 -1.22 -7.68 6.16
CA ARG A 289 -2.50 -7.90 6.83
C ARG A 289 -3.18 -6.54 6.98
N LEU A 290 -4.35 -6.40 6.36
CA LEU A 290 -5.19 -5.21 6.53
C LEU A 290 -5.68 -5.19 7.99
N VAL A 291 -5.56 -4.04 8.63
CA VAL A 291 -6.17 -3.78 9.93
C VAL A 291 -7.48 -3.06 9.66
N SER A 292 -8.57 -3.54 10.24
CA SER A 292 -9.87 -2.88 10.15
C SER A 292 -10.02 -1.77 11.20
N GLU A 293 -10.89 -0.78 10.97
CA GLU A 293 -11.18 0.26 11.96
C GLU A 293 -11.71 -0.36 13.27
N LYS A 294 -12.56 -1.39 13.18
CA LYS A 294 -13.10 -2.11 14.34
C LYS A 294 -12.00 -2.73 15.23
N GLU A 295 -10.90 -3.22 14.64
CA GLU A 295 -9.74 -3.70 15.41
C GLU A 295 -9.07 -2.55 16.18
N ILE A 296 -8.95 -1.37 15.55
CA ILE A 296 -8.40 -0.18 16.19
C ILE A 296 -9.34 0.34 17.29
N GLU A 297 -10.64 0.44 17.03
CA GLU A 297 -11.65 0.82 18.03
C GLU A 297 -11.58 -0.07 19.28
N GLY A 298 -11.36 -1.38 19.11
CA GLY A 298 -11.13 -2.30 20.23
C GLY A 298 -9.89 -1.96 21.09
N ILE A 299 -8.85 -1.37 20.50
CA ILE A 299 -7.70 -0.82 21.23
C ILE A 299 -8.08 0.47 21.93
N LEU A 300 -8.78 1.37 21.23
CA LEU A 300 -9.18 2.68 21.73
C LEU A 300 -10.13 2.55 22.93
N ALA A 301 -11.09 1.61 22.89
CA ALA A 301 -12.01 1.32 23.98
C ALA A 301 -11.28 0.85 25.25
N LYS A 302 -10.24 0.01 25.10
CA LYS A 302 -9.41 -0.44 26.22
C LYS A 302 -8.51 0.67 26.76
N GLY A 303 -8.17 1.67 25.93
CA GLY A 303 -7.31 2.79 26.29
C GLY A 303 -5.89 2.40 26.70
N ARG A 304 -5.40 1.21 26.31
CA ARG A 304 -4.06 0.71 26.67
C ARG A 304 -3.08 0.92 25.52
N PHE A 305 -2.29 1.99 25.60
CA PHE A 305 -1.34 2.35 24.55
C PHE A 305 0.06 1.83 24.85
N GLY A 306 0.60 0.98 23.97
CA GLY A 306 1.94 0.42 24.08
C GLY A 306 2.39 -0.16 22.75
N THR A 307 3.46 -0.95 22.75
CA THR A 307 4.11 -1.44 21.53
C THR A 307 3.16 -2.14 20.56
N ARG A 308 2.25 -3.00 21.06
CA ARG A 308 1.25 -3.68 20.22
C ARG A 308 0.23 -2.72 19.61
N ALA A 309 -0.30 -1.79 20.42
CA ALA A 309 -1.25 -0.78 19.98
C ALA A 309 -0.65 0.15 18.91
N PHE A 310 0.56 0.66 19.14
CA PHE A 310 1.24 1.54 18.16
C PHE A 310 1.58 0.82 16.86
N ARG A 311 1.92 -0.48 16.92
CA ARG A 311 2.12 -1.29 15.70
C ARG A 311 0.84 -1.35 14.86
N GLN A 312 -0.31 -1.59 15.49
CA GLN A 312 -1.59 -1.64 14.79
C GLN A 312 -2.02 -0.27 14.27
N LEU A 313 -1.91 0.79 15.08
CA LEU A 313 -2.17 2.17 14.67
C LEU A 313 -1.29 2.61 13.49
N LYS A 314 0.01 2.28 13.51
CA LYS A 314 0.93 2.57 12.40
C LYS A 314 0.56 1.80 11.13
N THR A 315 0.17 0.54 11.27
CA THR A 315 -0.24 -0.30 10.13
C THR A 315 -1.51 0.26 9.50
N PHE A 316 -2.53 0.56 10.33
CA PHE A 316 -3.78 1.18 9.92
C PHE A 316 -3.58 2.52 9.22
N ALA A 317 -2.77 3.42 9.80
CA ALA A 317 -2.47 4.70 9.16
C ALA A 317 -1.75 4.56 7.82
N GLY A 318 -0.86 3.57 7.71
CA GLY A 318 -0.16 3.27 6.46
C GLY A 318 -1.08 2.75 5.34
N GLN A 319 -2.24 2.15 5.68
CA GLN A 319 -3.19 1.65 4.67
C GLN A 319 -3.86 2.79 3.88
N GLY A 320 -4.25 3.87 4.56
CA GLY A 320 -4.86 5.06 3.93
C GLY A 320 -3.90 6.24 3.76
N ASN A 321 -2.59 6.03 3.90
CA ASN A 321 -1.57 7.07 3.78
C ASN A 321 -1.82 8.30 4.69
N ALA A 322 -2.28 8.05 5.92
CA ALA A 322 -2.49 9.11 6.91
C ALA A 322 -1.17 9.45 7.62
N ASP A 323 -0.89 10.75 7.79
CA ASP A 323 0.23 11.26 8.59
C ASP A 323 -0.08 11.27 10.08
N VAL A 324 -1.36 11.50 10.40
CA VAL A 324 -1.87 11.73 11.75
C VAL A 324 -3.16 10.96 11.98
N LEU A 325 -3.28 10.28 13.11
CA LEU A 325 -4.56 9.79 13.60
C LEU A 325 -5.04 10.63 14.78
N ILE A 326 -6.28 11.06 14.75
CA ILE A 326 -6.92 11.83 15.81
C ILE A 326 -7.86 10.90 16.58
N ILE A 327 -7.55 10.72 17.85
CA ILE A 327 -8.27 9.84 18.77
C ILE A 327 -8.87 10.72 19.84
N THR A 328 -10.17 10.58 20.09
CA THR A 328 -10.87 11.39 21.08
C THR A 328 -11.51 10.51 22.14
N HIS A 329 -11.46 10.96 23.39
CA HIS A 329 -12.26 10.38 24.47
C HIS A 329 -13.03 11.44 25.22
N VAL A 330 -14.27 11.12 25.54
CA VAL A 330 -15.19 11.97 26.29
C VAL A 330 -15.44 11.34 27.65
N GLY A 331 -14.99 12.00 28.72
CA GLY A 331 -15.29 11.57 30.10
C GLY A 331 -16.39 12.43 30.73
N SER A 332 -16.91 12.02 31.89
CA SER A 332 -17.80 12.84 32.72
C SER A 332 -17.15 13.16 34.07
N THR A 333 -17.36 14.38 34.56
CA THR A 333 -17.02 14.76 35.95
C THR A 333 -18.22 14.71 36.89
N GLY A 334 -19.41 14.35 36.40
CA GLY A 334 -20.69 14.45 37.11
C GLY A 334 -21.49 15.69 36.71
N GLU A 335 -20.83 16.82 36.51
CA GLU A 335 -21.47 18.10 36.13
C GLU A 335 -21.16 18.53 34.69
N GLN A 336 -20.04 18.07 34.13
CA GLN A 336 -19.56 18.45 32.81
C GLN A 336 -18.97 17.24 32.08
N LEU A 337 -19.06 17.28 30.75
CA LEU A 337 -18.36 16.37 29.85
C LEU A 337 -16.96 16.92 29.55
N VAL A 338 -15.96 16.04 29.48
CA VAL A 338 -14.57 16.40 29.25
C VAL A 338 -14.10 15.80 27.93
N TYR A 339 -14.03 16.64 26.90
CA TYR A 339 -13.54 16.28 25.57
C TYR A 339 -12.02 16.29 25.55
N THR A 340 -11.40 15.12 25.38
CA THR A 340 -9.94 14.95 25.42
C THR A 340 -9.42 14.39 24.10
N PRO A 341 -8.81 15.23 23.24
CA PRO A 341 -8.18 14.77 22.02
C PRO A 341 -6.78 14.21 22.27
N PHE A 342 -6.38 13.28 21.43
CA PHE A 342 -5.06 12.70 21.34
C PHE A 342 -4.63 12.65 19.87
N VAL A 343 -3.36 12.93 19.64
CA VAL A 343 -2.77 12.98 18.31
C VAL A 343 -1.71 11.89 18.22
N TYR A 344 -1.91 10.95 17.32
CA TYR A 344 -0.93 9.94 16.97
C TYR A 344 -0.18 10.36 15.70
N SER A 345 1.12 10.62 15.82
CA SER A 345 1.97 10.89 14.66
C SER A 345 2.57 9.60 14.13
N VAL A 346 2.32 9.31 12.86
CA VAL A 346 2.84 8.12 12.17
C VAL A 346 4.36 8.23 11.96
N LYS A 347 4.83 9.43 11.57
CA LYS A 347 6.25 9.76 11.40
C LYS A 347 7.07 9.45 12.65
N TYR A 348 6.55 9.82 13.82
CA TYR A 348 7.26 9.63 15.09
C TYR A 348 6.81 8.41 15.89
N ASN A 349 5.79 7.67 15.40
CA ASN A 349 5.18 6.52 16.08
C ASN A 349 4.83 6.86 17.55
N ARG A 350 4.24 8.05 17.76
CA ARG A 350 4.07 8.65 19.10
C ARG A 350 2.66 9.20 19.26
N LEU A 351 2.00 8.79 20.35
CA LEU A 351 0.72 9.34 20.78
C LEU A 351 0.94 10.45 21.80
N VAL A 352 0.24 11.56 21.61
CA VAL A 352 0.37 12.74 22.46
C VAL A 352 -1.00 13.24 22.87
N ARG A 353 -1.16 13.59 24.16
CA ARG A 353 -2.40 14.20 24.66
C ARG A 353 -2.50 15.67 24.25
N VAL A 354 -3.68 16.09 23.84
CA VAL A 354 -4.05 17.48 23.59
C VAL A 354 -4.79 18.04 24.82
N ARG A 355 -4.70 19.35 25.05
CA ARG A 355 -5.35 19.98 26.21
C ARG A 355 -6.88 19.79 26.13
N PRO A 356 -7.51 19.20 27.16
CA PRO A 356 -8.95 18.90 27.14
C PRO A 356 -9.79 20.17 27.24
N VAL A 357 -11.07 20.03 26.90
CA VAL A 357 -12.11 21.05 27.00
C VAL A 357 -13.25 20.49 27.85
N LYS A 358 -13.93 21.34 28.61
CA LYS A 358 -15.12 20.97 29.38
C LYS A 358 -16.36 21.53 28.70
N VAL A 359 -17.37 20.70 28.54
CA VAL A 359 -18.64 21.03 27.88
C VAL A 359 -19.77 20.69 28.87
N GLN A 360 -20.82 21.48 28.91
CA GLN A 360 -21.99 21.18 29.73
C GLN A 360 -22.66 19.87 29.26
N ILE A 361 -23.30 19.14 30.18
CA ILE A 361 -23.92 17.83 29.86
C ILE A 361 -25.04 17.98 28.82
N ASN A 362 -25.76 19.10 28.83
CA ASN A 362 -26.79 19.46 27.85
C ASN A 362 -26.23 19.98 26.51
N LEU A 363 -24.90 20.06 26.36
CA LEU A 363 -24.18 20.56 25.19
C LEU A 363 -24.44 22.04 24.84
N ALA A 364 -25.01 22.84 25.74
CA ALA A 364 -25.39 24.23 25.45
C ALA A 364 -24.20 25.11 25.03
N ASN A 365 -23.02 24.89 25.61
CA ASN A 365 -21.79 25.62 25.28
C ASN A 365 -20.85 24.86 24.34
N MET A 366 -21.29 23.74 23.75
CA MET A 366 -20.44 22.83 22.97
C MET A 366 -19.71 23.54 21.83
N GLN A 367 -20.43 24.39 21.07
CA GLN A 367 -19.87 25.04 19.90
C GLN A 367 -18.70 25.94 20.28
N VAL A 368 -18.91 26.84 21.26
CA VAL A 368 -17.92 27.80 21.75
C VAL A 368 -16.69 27.09 22.34
N GLU A 369 -16.93 26.10 23.21
CA GLU A 369 -15.87 25.42 23.92
C GLU A 369 -14.97 24.56 23.01
N LEU A 370 -15.52 24.01 21.92
CA LEU A 370 -14.79 23.17 20.97
C LEU A 370 -14.10 23.94 19.84
N LEU A 371 -14.40 25.23 19.63
CA LEU A 371 -13.71 26.09 18.65
C LEU A 371 -12.17 26.02 18.69
N PRO A 372 -11.48 26.04 19.84
CA PRO A 372 -10.01 26.04 19.88
C PRO A 372 -9.37 24.67 19.59
N ILE A 373 -10.16 23.61 19.37
CA ILE A 373 -9.63 22.25 19.21
C ILE A 373 -8.71 22.09 17.99
N PRO A 374 -9.05 22.58 16.78
CA PRO A 374 -8.17 22.49 15.61
C PRO A 374 -6.77 23.07 15.85
N ASP A 375 -6.68 24.27 16.42
CA ASP A 375 -5.38 24.89 16.73
C ASP A 375 -4.57 24.11 17.76
N ARG A 376 -5.25 23.57 18.78
CA ARG A 376 -4.59 22.73 19.79
C ARG A 376 -4.06 21.43 19.20
N ILE A 377 -4.78 20.85 18.24
CA ILE A 377 -4.36 19.66 17.48
C ILE A 377 -3.19 20.01 16.57
N ALA A 378 -3.27 21.06 15.75
CA ALA A 378 -2.19 21.49 14.87
C ALA A 378 -0.90 21.79 15.66
N THR A 379 -1.03 22.48 16.79
CA THR A 379 0.09 22.73 17.72
C THR A 379 0.67 21.44 18.28
N ALA A 380 -0.19 20.46 18.62
CA ALA A 380 0.25 19.15 19.08
C ALA A 380 1.01 18.40 17.99
N VAL A 381 0.54 18.40 16.75
CA VAL A 381 1.19 17.78 15.58
C VAL A 381 2.58 18.40 15.33
N LYS A 382 2.69 19.73 15.35
CA LYS A 382 3.98 20.42 15.20
C LYS A 382 4.97 20.08 16.32
N ARG A 383 4.49 19.99 17.57
CA ARG A 383 5.33 19.80 18.77
C ARG A 383 5.33 18.36 19.31
N VAL A 384 5.03 17.35 18.48
CA VAL A 384 4.91 15.93 18.92
C VAL A 384 6.16 15.44 19.66
N ARG A 385 7.36 15.75 19.16
CA ARG A 385 8.63 15.31 19.78
C ARG A 385 8.84 15.89 21.18
N ALA A 386 8.45 17.14 21.38
CA ALA A 386 8.67 17.88 22.63
C ALA A 386 7.65 17.54 23.73
N ARG A 387 6.54 16.88 23.40
CA ARG A 387 5.48 16.55 24.36
C ARG A 387 5.61 15.14 24.91
N PRO A 388 5.31 14.88 26.19
CA PRO A 388 5.41 13.54 26.78
C PRO A 388 4.53 12.54 26.02
N ALA A 389 5.11 11.38 25.68
CA ALA A 389 4.39 10.31 25.01
C ALA A 389 3.36 9.70 25.96
N VAL A 390 2.17 9.41 25.45
CA VAL A 390 1.14 8.71 26.19
C VAL A 390 1.38 7.21 26.06
N VAL A 391 1.84 6.57 27.15
CA VAL A 391 2.06 5.12 27.24
C VAL A 391 1.27 4.58 28.45
N GLY A 392 0.72 3.37 28.32
CA GLY A 392 -0.20 2.78 29.29
C GLY A 392 -1.63 3.32 29.16
N GLN A 393 -2.36 3.34 30.28
CA GLN A 393 -3.75 3.82 30.32
C GLN A 393 -3.82 5.29 30.76
N PRO A 394 -4.24 6.22 29.87
CA PRO A 394 -4.34 7.63 30.18
C PRO A 394 -5.33 7.87 31.32
N ARG A 395 -5.14 8.95 32.09
CA ARG A 395 -6.07 9.34 33.17
C ARG A 395 -7.52 9.46 32.71
N ALA A 396 -7.76 9.86 31.45
CA ALA A 396 -9.11 9.94 30.88
C ALA A 396 -9.84 8.59 30.86
N TRP A 397 -9.12 7.47 30.73
CA TRP A 397 -9.66 6.10 30.74
C TRP A 397 -9.62 5.45 32.12
N ARG A 398 -9.13 6.13 33.17
CA ARG A 398 -9.04 5.56 34.53
C ARG A 398 -10.36 5.79 35.26
N ARG A 399 -10.89 4.75 35.90
CA ARG A 399 -12.06 4.86 36.79
C ARG A 399 -11.76 5.84 37.92
N LYS A 400 -12.64 6.83 38.15
CA LYS A 400 -12.69 7.52 39.45
C LYS A 400 -13.42 6.60 40.44
N PRO A 401 -12.88 6.34 41.64
CA PRO A 401 -13.69 5.74 42.71
C PRO A 401 -14.91 6.64 42.97
N LYS A 402 -16.09 6.04 43.24
CA LYS A 402 -17.27 6.79 43.70
C LYS A 402 -16.84 7.66 44.90
N TYR A 403 -17.04 8.97 44.82
CA TYR A 403 -16.84 9.86 45.95
C TYR A 403 -17.82 9.45 47.05
N LYS A 404 -17.32 8.92 48.18
CA LYS A 404 -18.08 8.88 49.42
C LYS A 404 -17.88 10.25 50.08
N PRO A 405 -18.92 11.06 50.32
CA PRO A 405 -18.77 12.29 51.09
C PRO A 405 -18.18 11.93 52.46
N LYS A 406 -17.14 12.66 52.89
CA LYS A 406 -16.65 12.54 54.27
C LYS A 406 -17.83 12.90 55.20
N PRO A 407 -18.11 12.13 56.25
CA PRO A 407 -19.10 12.53 57.25
C PRO A 407 -18.73 13.92 57.76
N LYS A 408 -19.71 14.84 57.82
CA LYS A 408 -19.53 16.10 58.56
C LYS A 408 -19.10 15.74 59.99
N PRO A 409 -18.15 16.46 60.60
CA PRO A 409 -17.82 16.26 62.01
C PRO A 409 -19.10 16.34 62.83
N ILE A 410 -19.40 15.30 63.59
CA ILE A 410 -20.49 15.32 64.57
C ILE A 410 -20.08 16.40 65.60
N PRO A 411 -20.91 17.43 65.84
CA PRO A 411 -20.61 18.39 66.91
C PRO A 411 -20.53 17.62 68.23
N LYS A 412 -19.43 17.82 68.98
CA LYS A 412 -19.26 17.21 70.30
C LYS A 412 -20.46 17.62 71.18
N PRO A 413 -21.13 16.69 71.86
CA PRO A 413 -22.16 17.06 72.81
C PRO A 413 -21.54 17.91 73.93
N PRO A 414 -22.23 18.97 74.41
CA PRO A 414 -21.75 19.76 75.53
C PRO A 414 -21.65 18.90 76.80
N PRO A 415 -20.73 19.23 77.73
CA PRO A 415 -20.55 18.47 78.96
C PRO A 415 -21.83 18.46 79.79
N VAL A 416 -22.20 17.26 80.25
CA VAL A 416 -23.35 17.03 81.12
C VAL A 416 -23.12 17.73 82.45
N VAL A 417 -23.94 18.72 82.76
CA VAL A 417 -24.03 19.32 84.11
C VAL A 417 -24.86 18.36 84.96
N VAL A 418 -24.23 17.80 86.00
CA VAL A 418 -24.91 16.97 86.99
C VAL A 418 -25.76 17.87 87.88
N VAL A 419 -27.08 17.76 87.77
CA VAL A 419 -28.03 18.35 88.73
C VAL A 419 -28.51 17.23 89.66
N PRO A 420 -28.42 17.37 90.99
CA PRO A 420 -28.91 16.35 91.92
C PRO A 420 -30.44 16.28 91.93
N THR A 421 -30.96 15.06 91.92
CA THR A 421 -32.38 14.69 91.94
C THR A 421 -33.08 15.03 93.27
N PRO A 422 -34.33 15.54 93.26
CA PRO A 422 -35.14 15.69 94.47
C PRO A 422 -35.82 14.36 94.87
N PRO A 423 -36.17 14.17 96.16
CA PRO A 423 -36.67 12.91 96.71
C PRO A 423 -38.14 12.59 96.36
N PRO A 424 -38.55 11.31 96.47
CA PRO A 424 -39.84 10.81 95.97
C PRO A 424 -41.01 11.09 96.94
N LYS A 425 -42.21 11.30 96.38
CA LYS A 425 -43.49 11.36 97.11
C LYS A 425 -44.16 9.98 97.24
N PRO A 426 -45.03 9.75 98.24
CA PRO A 426 -45.53 8.42 98.63
C PRO A 426 -46.70 7.86 97.80
N VAL A 427 -46.92 6.56 98.05
CA VAL A 427 -47.68 5.50 97.35
C VAL A 427 -49.21 5.56 97.53
N GLU A 428 -49.99 5.03 96.58
CA GLU A 428 -51.36 4.51 96.79
C GLU A 428 -51.61 3.17 96.02
N PRO A 429 -52.59 2.33 96.44
CA PRO A 429 -52.41 0.88 96.57
C PRO A 429 -53.13 -0.03 95.54
N VAL A 430 -52.66 -1.28 95.53
CA VAL A 430 -53.00 -2.44 94.70
C VAL A 430 -54.38 -3.04 95.02
N LYS A 431 -55.06 -3.64 94.03
CA LYS A 431 -56.10 -4.68 94.24
C LYS A 431 -55.70 -6.02 93.57
N PRO A 432 -56.05 -7.19 94.16
CA PRO A 432 -55.44 -8.49 93.79
C PRO A 432 -56.35 -9.45 92.98
N VAL A 433 -55.70 -10.16 92.05
CA VAL A 433 -55.66 -11.62 91.77
C VAL A 433 -56.95 -12.40 91.43
N GLU A 434 -56.92 -13.16 90.31
CA GLU A 434 -57.17 -14.62 90.34
C GLU A 434 -56.62 -15.39 89.13
N VAL A 435 -56.12 -16.60 89.39
CA VAL A 435 -55.41 -17.53 88.50
C VAL A 435 -56.23 -18.82 88.41
N VAL A 436 -56.48 -19.36 87.21
CA VAL A 436 -56.85 -20.78 87.02
C VAL A 436 -56.21 -21.36 85.75
N LYS A 437 -55.69 -22.59 85.86
CA LYS A 437 -54.89 -23.38 84.91
C LYS A 437 -55.72 -24.28 83.96
N ALA A 438 -55.24 -24.42 82.70
CA ALA A 438 -55.05 -25.58 81.76
C ALA A 438 -56.07 -26.75 81.71
N PRO A 439 -56.26 -27.56 80.60
CA PRO A 439 -55.24 -28.07 79.65
C PRO A 439 -55.77 -28.33 78.18
N PRO A 440 -55.43 -29.39 77.39
CA PRO A 440 -54.69 -29.29 76.10
C PRO A 440 -55.38 -29.85 74.82
N LYS A 441 -54.73 -29.62 73.65
CA LYS A 441 -54.72 -30.26 72.30
C LYS A 441 -55.94 -31.03 71.74
N PRO A 442 -56.12 -30.98 70.39
CA PRO A 442 -56.07 -32.22 69.60
C PRO A 442 -55.21 -32.18 68.32
N VAL A 443 -54.96 -33.39 67.80
CA VAL A 443 -54.16 -33.87 66.64
C VAL A 443 -55.04 -35.00 65.99
N PRO A 444 -54.85 -35.59 64.78
CA PRO A 444 -54.53 -35.10 63.40
C PRO A 444 -55.43 -35.68 62.24
N THR A 445 -55.14 -35.24 60.99
CA THR A 445 -55.17 -35.94 59.66
C THR A 445 -56.51 -36.31 58.97
N PRO A 446 -56.56 -36.63 57.64
CA PRO A 446 -55.47 -36.86 56.65
C PRO A 446 -55.52 -35.98 55.37
N THR A 447 -54.39 -35.57 54.79
CA THR A 447 -53.60 -36.24 53.75
C THR A 447 -54.12 -36.06 52.31
N THR A 448 -53.32 -35.37 51.50
CA THR A 448 -53.02 -35.84 50.14
C THR A 448 -51.54 -35.61 49.87
N PHE A 449 -50.80 -36.70 49.77
CA PHE A 449 -49.38 -36.82 49.42
C PHE A 449 -49.12 -36.19 48.03
N ALA A 450 -48.13 -35.32 47.86
CA ALA A 450 -46.69 -35.57 47.66
C ALA A 450 -46.40 -36.31 46.33
N THR A 451 -45.59 -35.78 45.40
CA THR A 451 -44.11 -35.85 45.41
C THR A 451 -43.56 -35.24 44.07
N PRO A 452 -42.24 -35.07 43.83
CA PRO A 452 -41.32 -34.14 44.52
C PRO A 452 -40.23 -33.49 43.60
N GLY A 453 -39.54 -32.46 44.12
CA GLY A 453 -38.12 -32.12 43.83
C GLY A 453 -37.80 -31.49 42.46
N GLU A 454 -36.91 -30.52 42.30
CA GLU A 454 -35.83 -29.98 43.15
C GLU A 454 -35.60 -28.49 42.84
N SER A 455 -35.18 -27.80 43.90
CA SER A 455 -34.37 -26.57 44.01
C SER A 455 -33.51 -26.18 42.80
N SER A 456 -33.24 -24.91 42.47
CA SER A 456 -32.79 -23.84 43.37
C SER A 456 -32.81 -22.45 42.71
N VAL A 457 -32.84 -21.47 43.61
CA VAL A 457 -32.83 -20.01 43.54
C VAL A 457 -31.87 -19.37 42.52
N GLY A 458 -32.32 -18.26 41.89
CA GLY A 458 -31.44 -17.28 41.28
C GLY A 458 -32.16 -16.02 40.77
N LEU A 459 -32.05 -14.92 41.53
CA LEU A 459 -32.50 -13.56 41.17
C LEU A 459 -32.01 -13.11 39.77
N GLY A 460 -32.78 -12.26 39.09
CA GLY A 460 -32.17 -11.42 38.06
C GLY A 460 -33.14 -10.69 37.13
N SER A 461 -33.23 -9.38 37.34
CA SER A 461 -33.88 -8.38 36.52
C SER A 461 -33.42 -8.30 35.05
N SER A 462 -34.33 -7.72 34.25
CA SER A 462 -34.11 -6.80 33.12
C SER A 462 -33.79 -7.35 31.73
N LEU A 463 -34.71 -7.00 30.81
CA LEU A 463 -34.50 -6.26 29.57
C LEU A 463 -33.61 -6.84 28.43
N PHE A 464 -34.29 -6.85 27.28
CA PHE A 464 -33.86 -6.92 25.87
C PHE A 464 -33.65 -8.29 25.23
N ALA A 465 -34.58 -8.57 24.30
CA ALA A 465 -34.47 -9.17 22.96
C ALA A 465 -33.43 -10.27 22.69
N PRO A 466 -33.76 -11.23 21.82
CA PRO A 466 -33.18 -11.16 20.46
C PRO A 466 -34.16 -11.80 19.41
N ASP A 467 -34.00 -11.83 18.10
CA ASP A 467 -32.89 -12.13 17.18
C ASP A 467 -33.41 -11.78 15.76
N SER A 468 -32.67 -11.10 14.89
CA SER A 468 -31.61 -11.59 13.99
C SER A 468 -32.09 -12.54 12.87
N ILE A 469 -31.60 -12.27 11.64
CA ILE A 469 -31.08 -13.23 10.63
C ILE A 469 -31.33 -12.75 9.18
N LEU A 470 -30.21 -12.74 8.47
CA LEU A 470 -29.98 -12.52 7.04
C LEU A 470 -30.69 -13.53 6.11
N ARG A 471 -31.12 -13.13 4.90
CA ARG A 471 -30.43 -13.45 3.62
C ARG A 471 -31.26 -13.11 2.35
N LYS A 472 -30.57 -12.43 1.43
CA LYS A 472 -30.55 -12.51 -0.06
C LYS A 472 -31.83 -12.78 -0.90
N TRP A 473 -31.90 -11.94 -1.95
CA TRP A 473 -32.19 -12.20 -3.38
C TRP A 473 -33.57 -11.81 -3.95
N TRP A 474 -33.48 -10.90 -4.95
CA TRP A 474 -34.40 -10.61 -6.06
C TRP A 474 -35.66 -9.78 -5.77
N PHE A 475 -35.59 -8.47 -6.02
CA PHE A 475 -36.40 -7.74 -7.02
C PHE A 475 -36.15 -6.23 -6.87
N TRP A 476 -35.42 -5.63 -7.81
CA TRP A 476 -35.77 -4.27 -8.26
C TRP A 476 -36.29 -4.43 -9.67
N THR A 477 -37.61 -4.27 -9.79
CA THR A 477 -38.26 -3.76 -10.98
C THR A 477 -37.61 -2.45 -11.40
N ALA A 478 -37.23 -2.41 -12.67
CA ALA A 478 -36.84 -1.22 -13.38
C ALA A 478 -38.02 -0.26 -13.51
N THR A 479 -37.79 1.02 -13.23
CA THR A 479 -38.39 2.10 -14.01
C THR A 479 -37.35 3.20 -14.10
N ALA A 480 -36.62 3.18 -15.22
CA ALA A 480 -35.75 4.26 -15.63
C ALA A 480 -36.58 5.21 -16.51
N VAL A 481 -36.64 6.48 -16.09
CA VAL A 481 -37.04 7.59 -16.96
C VAL A 481 -35.76 8.17 -17.56
N VAL A 482 -35.78 8.20 -18.90
CA VAL A 482 -34.97 8.90 -19.91
C VAL A 482 -34.19 10.12 -19.40
N VAL A 483 -32.87 10.21 -19.71
CA VAL A 483 -32.20 11.29 -20.50
C VAL A 483 -30.77 10.84 -20.89
N GLY A 484 -30.56 10.65 -22.19
CA GLY A 484 -29.37 11.02 -23.00
C GLY A 484 -27.96 10.48 -22.68
N GLY A 485 -27.37 9.70 -23.60
CA GLY A 485 -25.90 9.68 -23.80
C GLY A 485 -25.31 8.31 -24.15
N ALA A 486 -25.05 8.09 -25.44
CA ALA A 486 -24.63 6.83 -26.07
C ALA A 486 -23.28 6.23 -25.62
N VAL A 487 -23.23 4.89 -25.48
CA VAL A 487 -22.09 4.07 -25.94
C VAL A 487 -22.62 2.75 -26.50
N THR A 488 -22.33 2.52 -27.78
CA THR A 488 -22.64 1.33 -28.56
C THR A 488 -21.62 0.21 -28.33
N THR A 489 -22.07 -1.00 -28.04
CA THR A 489 -21.29 -2.23 -28.30
C THR A 489 -22.17 -3.28 -28.96
N VAL A 490 -21.77 -3.63 -30.17
CA VAL A 490 -22.33 -4.66 -31.04
C VAL A 490 -21.96 -6.05 -30.50
N MET A 491 -22.94 -6.94 -30.38
CA MET A 491 -22.75 -8.39 -30.25
C MET A 491 -23.75 -9.07 -31.21
N LEU A 492 -23.21 -9.68 -32.27
CA LEU A 492 -23.95 -10.45 -33.28
C LEU A 492 -24.06 -11.92 -32.83
N THR A 493 -25.25 -12.23 -32.32
CA THR A 493 -26.12 -13.40 -32.58
C THR A 493 -25.52 -14.70 -33.14
N SER A 494 -25.70 -15.78 -32.38
CA SER A 494 -26.00 -17.12 -32.90
C SER A 494 -27.50 -17.41 -32.69
N GLY A 495 -28.27 -17.49 -33.78
CA GLY A 495 -29.69 -17.86 -33.75
C GLY A 495 -29.89 -19.10 -34.61
N GLY A 496 -30.33 -20.19 -33.98
CA GLY A 496 -31.01 -21.29 -34.64
C GLY A 496 -32.53 -21.11 -34.50
N GLY A 497 -33.29 -21.53 -35.50
CA GLY A 497 -34.75 -21.49 -35.48
C GLY A 497 -35.32 -21.82 -36.85
N ASP A 498 -35.79 -23.05 -36.96
CA ASP A 498 -36.31 -23.73 -38.14
C ASP A 498 -37.46 -23.01 -38.86
N THR A 499 -37.48 -23.11 -40.20
CA THR A 499 -38.72 -23.15 -40.99
C THR A 499 -38.59 -24.22 -42.07
N PHE A 500 -39.61 -25.08 -42.15
CA PHE A 500 -39.74 -26.23 -43.05
C PHE A 500 -40.89 -25.94 -44.04
N LYS A 501 -40.67 -26.27 -45.33
CA LYS A 501 -41.65 -26.51 -46.44
C LYS A 501 -42.52 -25.31 -46.90
N ALA A 502 -42.89 -25.11 -48.17
CA ALA A 502 -42.85 -25.82 -49.46
C ALA A 502 -42.77 -24.72 -50.57
N ASN A 503 -42.38 -24.91 -51.83
CA ASN A 503 -43.02 -25.75 -52.84
C ASN A 503 -42.15 -25.77 -54.13
N VAL A 504 -42.31 -26.83 -54.91
CA VAL A 504 -41.62 -27.15 -56.17
C VAL A 504 -42.24 -26.40 -57.37
N GLN A 505 -41.41 -26.00 -58.33
CA GLN A 505 -41.61 -25.88 -59.80
C GLN A 505 -40.34 -25.16 -60.34
N TRP A 506 -39.49 -25.66 -61.23
CA TRP A 506 -39.50 -26.71 -62.24
C TRP A 506 -38.22 -27.56 -62.17
#